data_AF-A0A9N8VP24-F1
#
_entry.id   AF-A0A9N8VP24-F1
#
_cell.length_a   1.000
_cell.length_b   1.000
_cell.length_c   1.000
_cell.angle_alpha   90.00
_cell.angle_beta   90.00
_cell.angle_gamma   90.00
#
_symmetry.space_group_name_H-M   'P 1'
#
loop_
_entity.id
_entity.type
_entity.pdbx_description
1 polymer ?
#
loop_
_entity_poly.entity_id
_entity_poly.type
_entity_poly.pdbx_seq_one_letter_code
_entity_poly.pdbx_strand_id
1 'polypeptide(L)' 'MISRATVKKIIKSHQNKALSKNVDIMIYLACILFLKRLAEGANEASGNGIIQQRHILAVLEKVLQEFKGQ' A
#
# COMPACT_ATOMS: atom_id res chain seq x y z
N MET A 1 12.28 1.63 -4.67
CA MET A 1 11.16 0.72 -5.01
C MET A 1 11.17 -0.47 -4.06
N ILE A 2 10.03 -0.85 -3.50
CA ILE A 2 9.93 -2.11 -2.73
C ILE A 2 10.27 -3.27 -3.67
N SER A 3 11.14 -4.19 -3.25
CA SER A 3 11.48 -5.36 -4.06
C SER A 3 10.45 -6.48 -3.83
N ARG A 4 10.17 -7.29 -4.85
CA ARG A 4 9.31 -8.48 -4.72
C ARG A 4 9.81 -9.45 -3.64
N ALA A 5 11.13 -9.57 -3.50
CA ALA A 5 11.74 -10.41 -2.46
C ALA A 5 11.40 -9.90 -1.05
N THR A 6 11.39 -8.58 -0.84
CA THR A 6 10.99 -7.95 0.42
C THR A 6 9.53 -8.20 0.73
N VAL A 7 8.64 -8.02 -0.25
CA VAL A 7 7.20 -8.31 -0.10
C VAL A 7 6.99 -9.77 0.29
N LYS A 8 7.66 -10.70 -0.38
CA LYS A 8 7.60 -12.13 -0.05
C LYS A 8 8.05 -12.44 1.38
N LYS A 9 9.11 -11.79 1.88
CA LYS A 9 9.58 -11.94 3.27
C LYS A 9 8.55 -11.43 4.27
N ILE A 10 7.98 -10.25 4.03
CA ILE A 10 6.95 -9.63 4.88
C ILE A 10 5.70 -10.53 4.94
N ILE A 11 5.23 -11.03 3.81
CA ILE A 11 4.06 -11.92 3.80
C ILE A 11 4.34 -13.19 4.60
N LYS A 12 5.52 -13.81 4.43
CA LYS A 12 5.90 -15.00 5.18
C LYS A 12 6.00 -14.74 6.69
N SER A 13 6.42 -13.54 7.12
CA SER A 13 6.49 -13.21 8.54
C SER A 13 5.11 -12.95 9.16
N HIS A 14 4.14 -12.47 8.37
CA HIS A 14 2.78 -12.21 8.86
C HIS A 14 1.81 -13.38 8.64
N GLN A 15 2.05 -14.22 7.64
CA GLN A 15 1.24 -15.39 7.33
C GLN A 15 2.14 -16.60 7.24
N ASN A 16 1.91 -17.59 8.10
CA ASN A 16 2.62 -18.86 8.09
C ASN A 16 2.13 -19.79 6.95
N LYS A 17 1.96 -19.23 5.75
CA LYS A 17 1.42 -19.90 4.56
C LYS A 17 2.43 -19.85 3.42
N ALA A 18 2.55 -20.96 2.71
CA ALA A 18 3.34 -21.00 1.49
C ALA A 18 2.60 -20.22 0.38
N LEU A 19 3.31 -19.29 -0.27
CA LEU A 19 2.79 -18.61 -1.45
C LEU A 19 3.07 -19.45 -2.70
N SER A 20 2.02 -19.68 -3.49
CA SER A 20 2.17 -20.31 -4.81
C SER A 20 2.96 -19.39 -5.77
N LYS A 21 3.41 -19.97 -6.89
CA LYS A 21 4.18 -19.25 -7.92
C LYS A 21 3.41 -18.00 -8.36
N ASN A 22 4.09 -16.86 -8.44
CA ASN A 22 3.58 -15.57 -8.92
C ASN A 22 2.49 -14.87 -8.08
N VAL A 23 2.00 -15.48 -6.98
CA VAL A 23 1.06 -14.80 -6.05
C VAL A 23 1.67 -13.52 -5.47
N ASP A 24 2.98 -13.51 -5.28
CA ASP A 24 3.75 -12.35 -4.83
C ASP A 24 3.68 -11.16 -5.80
N ILE A 25 3.42 -11.39 -7.10
CA ILE A 25 3.21 -10.33 -8.10
C ILE A 25 1.90 -9.60 -7.84
N MET A 26 0.81 -10.33 -7.58
CA MET A 26 -0.49 -9.73 -7.29
C MET A 26 -0.43 -8.89 -6.02
N ILE A 27 0.24 -9.40 -4.98
CA ILE A 27 0.38 -8.67 -3.72
C ILE A 27 1.28 -7.43 -3.92
N TYR A 28 2.36 -7.57 -4.69
CA TYR A 28 3.20 -6.43 -5.07
C TYR A 28 2.40 -5.34 -5.80
N LEU A 29 1.56 -5.73 -6.76
CA LEU A 29 0.68 -4.81 -7.48
C LEU A 29 -0.31 -4.13 -6.53
N ALA A 30 -0.95 -4.88 -5.64
CA ALA A 30 -1.87 -4.33 -4.64
C ALA A 30 -1.16 -3.29 -3.73
N CYS A 31 0.08 -3.56 -3.30
CA CYS A 31 0.88 -2.60 -2.55
C CYS A 31 1.18 -1.33 -3.35
N ILE A 32 1.51 -1.44 -4.64
CA ILE A 32 1.74 -0.25 -5.49
C ILE A 32 0.44 0.55 -5.65
N LEU A 33 -0.68 -0.11 -5.90
CA LEU A 33 -1.98 0.55 -6.05
C LEU A 33 -2.38 1.27 -4.76
N PHE A 34 -2.16 0.65 -3.60
CA PHE A 34 -2.37 1.28 -2.29
C PHE A 34 -1.53 2.55 -2.14
N LEU A 35 -0.23 2.48 -2.41
CA LEU A 35 0.68 3.64 -2.29
C LEU A 35 0.32 4.75 -3.27
N LYS A 36 -0.07 4.41 -4.50
CA LYS A 36 -0.54 5.37 -5.50
C LYS A 36 -1.80 6.09 -5.01
N ARG A 37 -2.79 5.33 -4.51
CA ARG A 37 -4.05 5.90 -3.99
C ARG A 37 -3.81 6.80 -2.79
N LEU A 38 -2.91 6.39 -1.89
CA LEU A 38 -2.52 7.18 -0.73
C LEU A 38 -1.83 8.49 -1.14
N ALA A 39 -0.94 8.45 -2.14
CA ALA A 39 -0.25 9.63 -2.64
C ALA A 39 -1.22 10.60 -3.34
N GLU A 40 -2.14 10.10 -4.16
CA GLU A 40 -3.18 10.91 -4.81
C GLU A 40 -4.06 11.63 -3.78
N GLY A 41 -4.60 10.90 -2.80
CA GLY A 41 -5.45 11.53 -1.80
C GLY A 41 -4.69 12.48 -0.87
N ALA A 42 -3.42 12.18 -0.54
CA ALA A 42 -2.59 13.13 0.23
C ALA A 42 -2.28 14.41 -0.58
N ASN A 43 -2.13 14.31 -1.90
CA ASN A 43 -1.95 15.45 -2.78
C ASN A 43 -3.22 16.32 -2.86
N GLU A 44 -4.40 15.69 -2.98
CA GLU A 44 -5.70 16.36 -2.93
C GLU A 44 -5.88 17.11 -1.59
N ALA A 45 -5.59 16.44 -0.47
CA ALA A 45 -5.68 17.04 0.87
C ALA A 45 -4.67 18.19 1.09
N SER A 46 -3.57 18.21 0.32
CA SER A 46 -2.55 19.27 0.36
C SER A 46 -2.96 20.52 -0.45
N GLY A 47 -3.93 20.41 -1.36
CA GLY A 47 -4.35 21.52 -2.20
C GLY A 47 -3.24 22.08 -3.10
N ASN A 48 -2.37 21.22 -3.65
CA ASN A 48 -1.17 21.56 -4.44
C ASN A 48 0.02 22.15 -3.66
N GLY A 49 -0.03 22.15 -2.33
CA GLY A 49 1.10 22.49 -1.47
C GLY A 49 2.03 21.30 -1.19
N ILE A 50 3.04 21.51 -0.33
CA ILE A 50 3.94 20.44 0.13
C ILE A 50 3.15 19.40 0.92
N ILE A 51 3.28 18.13 0.54
CA ILE A 51 2.67 17.01 1.27
C ILE A 51 3.32 16.91 2.65
N GLN A 52 2.50 17.01 3.69
CA GLN A 52 2.92 16.89 5.09
C GLN A 52 2.32 15.64 5.71
N GLN A 53 2.91 15.19 6.81
CA GLN A 53 2.45 14.02 7.56
C GLN A 53 0.95 14.06 7.88
N ARG A 54 0.41 15.23 8.22
CA ARG A 54 -1.02 15.42 8.53
C ARG A 54 -1.94 15.06 7.35
N HIS A 55 -1.54 15.37 6.11
CA HIS A 55 -2.33 15.06 4.91
C HIS A 55 -2.34 13.54 4.65
N ILE A 56 -1.21 12.88 4.92
CA ILE A 56 -1.09 11.42 4.79
C ILE A 56 -1.98 10.74 5.84
N LEU A 57 -1.89 11.13 7.11
CA LEU A 57 -2.67 10.52 8.20
C LEU A 57 -4.18 10.70 7.99
N ALA A 58 -4.61 11.87 7.52
CA ALA A 58 -6.03 12.15 7.25
C ALA A 58 -6.63 11.19 6.18
N VAL A 59 -5.82 10.76 5.22
CA VAL A 59 -6.26 9.93 4.09
C VAL A 59 -5.98 8.45 4.34
N LEU A 60 -5.02 8.13 5.20
CA LEU A 60 -4.55 6.77 5.47
C LEU A 60 -5.69 5.85 5.92
N GLU A 61 -6.52 6.27 6.88
CA GLU A 61 -7.62 5.45 7.37
C GLU A 61 -8.61 5.11 6.25
N LYS A 62 -8.98 6.10 5.44
CA LYS A 62 -9.90 5.90 4.31
C LYS A 62 -9.33 4.91 3.30
N VAL A 63 -8.07 5.08 2.89
CA VAL A 63 -7.43 4.21 1.90
C VAL A 63 -7.22 2.80 2.46
N LEU A 64 -6.91 2.66 3.75
CA LEU A 64 -6.85 1.34 4.39
C LEU A 64 -8.20 0.62 4.37
N GLN A 65 -9.31 1.34 4.57
CA GLN A 65 -10.66 0.75 4.46
C GLN A 65 -10.99 0.34 3.01
N GLU A 66 -10.60 1.14 2.01
CA GLU A 66 -10.76 0.79 0.58
C GLU A 66 -10.02 -0.52 0.21
N PHE A 67 -8.92 -0.85 0.90
CA PHE A 67 -8.06 -2.01 0.61
C PHE A 67 -8.23 -3.20 1.59
N LYS A 68 -9.18 -3.16 2.53
CA LYS A 68 -9.40 -4.23 3.53
C LYS A 68 -9.92 -5.56 2.95
N GLY A 69 -10.16 -5.62 1.65
CA GLY A 69 -10.68 -6.79 0.95
C GLY A 69 -11.97 -6.41 0.23
N GLN A 70 -11.96 -6.55 -1.09
CA GLN A 70 -13.17 -6.71 -1.89
C GLN A 70 -13.65 -8.16 -1.75
#